data_AF-A0A9X4PLI8-F1
#
_entry.id   AF-A0A9X4PLI8-F1
#
_cell.length_a   1.000
_cell.length_b   1.000
_cell.length_c   1.000
_cell.angle_alpha   90.00
_cell.angle_beta   90.00
_cell.angle_gamma   90.00
#
_symmetry.space_group_name_H-M   'P 1'
#
loop_
_entity.id
_entity.type
_entity.pdbx_description
1 polymer ?
#
loop_
_entity_poly.entity_id
_entity_poly.type
_entity_poly.pdbx_seq_one_letter_code
_entity_poly.pdbx_strand_id
1 'polypeptide(L)'
;MNNDDDSLFYTYLDECKKNYLTDRMGKIEKKYSFEEYSITSITFKKSYYQEIFEKKWAEFRTKYDMDGDKAMHFVEYKKLISIDNRKPESIGFSKFVVNGSFSEEKLKSFFKELRELLAESEFFIVHTDYYWEKQQFLTKRPKFNTHQLKKASRNVAPRLLNAVPYVAMRKHLDSLMLSLLKNEETAPNFYLDEELPNRVYTKLRFDADGKQFDARTDLKRAYNHTITIGSDNVREKTASEVLDEIRFIRKEEVGHDFVPSHCGLEIVDMLCSMISGETRLKEYKKIGAIGTDDDLNEGDFLNLKFPDDEVIEFKSIIAEKTRYETISHLKY
;
A
#
# COMPACT_ATOMS: atom_id res chain seq x y z
N MET A 1 30.27 20.68 -19.97
CA MET A 1 29.60 20.88 -18.68
C MET A 1 28.76 19.66 -18.43
N ASN A 2 29.19 18.77 -17.54
CA ASN A 2 28.43 17.59 -17.15
C ASN A 2 27.30 18.07 -16.24
N ASN A 3 26.08 18.19 -16.78
CA ASN A 3 24.87 18.32 -15.98
C ASN A 3 24.41 16.91 -15.60
N ASP A 4 25.14 16.28 -14.68
CA ASP A 4 24.69 15.08 -13.96
C ASP A 4 23.94 15.54 -12.72
N ASP A 5 22.61 15.65 -12.76
CA ASP A 5 21.75 15.32 -11.61
C ASP A 5 20.27 15.20 -12.01
N ASP A 6 20.03 14.42 -13.06
CA ASP A 6 18.69 13.95 -13.38
C ASP A 6 18.24 12.97 -12.28
N SER A 7 17.30 13.37 -11.43
CA SER A 7 16.84 12.56 -10.29
C SER A 7 15.78 11.55 -10.71
N LEU A 8 16.23 10.34 -11.06
CA LEU A 8 15.37 9.19 -11.37
C LEU A 8 14.97 8.42 -10.10
N PHE A 9 13.67 8.20 -9.93
CA PHE A 9 13.10 7.42 -8.83
C PHE A 9 12.43 6.13 -9.32
N TYR A 10 12.42 5.12 -8.44
CA TYR A 10 11.54 3.97 -8.55
C TYR A 10 10.45 4.07 -7.50
N THR A 11 9.20 4.09 -7.95
CA THR A 11 8.03 4.10 -7.07
C THR A 11 7.31 2.77 -7.18
N TYR A 12 7.23 2.07 -6.07
CA TYR A 12 6.49 0.81 -5.93
C TYR A 12 5.12 1.08 -5.34
N LEU A 13 4.07 0.51 -5.93
CA LEU A 13 2.68 0.74 -5.56
C LEU A 13 1.96 -0.58 -5.31
N ASP A 14 1.10 -0.57 -4.29
CA ASP A 14 0.11 -1.62 -4.08
C ASP A 14 -1.25 -1.05 -3.61
N GLU A 15 -2.30 -1.86 -3.77
CA GLU A 15 -3.69 -1.56 -3.43
C GLU A 15 -4.23 -2.43 -2.29
N CYS A 16 -4.81 -1.83 -1.25
CA CYS A 16 -5.51 -2.59 -0.21
C CYS A 16 -7.03 -2.34 -0.27
N LYS A 17 -7.77 -3.35 -0.76
CA LYS A 17 -9.25 -3.36 -0.75
C LYS A 17 -9.81 -4.09 0.46
N LYS A 18 -9.07 -5.09 0.93
CA LYS A 18 -9.48 -5.95 2.05
C LYS A 18 -8.31 -6.19 2.97
N ASN A 19 -8.60 -6.16 4.26
CA ASN A 19 -7.72 -6.59 5.33
C ASN A 19 -8.56 -7.13 6.51
N TYR A 20 -7.90 -7.47 7.61
CA TYR A 20 -8.56 -7.95 8.81
C TYR A 20 -9.68 -7.01 9.31
N LEU A 21 -9.46 -5.69 9.25
CA LEU A 21 -10.46 -4.70 9.69
C LEU A 21 -11.71 -4.74 8.81
N THR A 22 -11.55 -4.66 7.48
CA THR A 22 -12.70 -4.67 6.55
C THR A 22 -13.47 -5.99 6.62
N ASP A 23 -12.77 -7.11 6.83
CA ASP A 23 -13.40 -8.43 7.00
C ASP A 23 -14.19 -8.51 8.32
N ARG A 24 -13.68 -7.89 9.39
CA ARG A 24 -14.39 -7.76 10.66
C ARG A 24 -15.63 -6.86 10.52
N MET A 25 -15.48 -5.69 9.88
CA MET A 25 -16.60 -4.77 9.65
C MET A 25 -17.73 -5.42 8.86
N GLY A 26 -17.41 -6.19 7.81
CA GLY A 26 -18.39 -6.93 7.03
C GLY A 26 -19.20 -7.97 7.82
N LYS A 27 -18.71 -8.41 8.98
CA LYS A 27 -19.41 -9.34 9.88
C LYS A 27 -20.24 -8.62 10.95
N ILE A 28 -19.77 -7.48 11.45
CA ILE A 28 -20.36 -6.77 12.59
C ILE A 28 -21.51 -5.87 12.16
N GLU A 29 -21.38 -5.14 11.04
CA GLU A 29 -22.31 -4.07 10.71
C GLU A 29 -23.05 -4.27 9.39
N LYS A 30 -24.38 -4.48 9.49
CA LYS A 30 -25.30 -4.42 8.34
C LYS A 30 -25.76 -2.99 8.01
N LYS A 31 -25.50 -2.03 8.92
CA LYS A 31 -25.96 -0.64 8.80
C LYS A 31 -25.12 0.15 7.79
N TYR A 32 -23.81 -0.07 7.79
CA TYR A 32 -22.90 0.55 6.86
C TYR A 32 -22.38 -0.49 5.86
N SER A 33 -22.34 -0.14 4.58
CA SER A 33 -21.72 -0.96 3.55
C SER A 33 -20.69 -0.09 2.86
N PHE A 34 -19.41 -0.34 3.10
CA PHE A 34 -18.35 0.45 2.48
C PHE A 34 -17.83 -0.19 1.18
N GLU A 35 -17.28 0.65 0.30
CA GLU A 35 -16.32 0.28 -0.73
C GLU A 35 -14.99 0.95 -0.41
N GLU A 36 -14.07 0.16 0.11
CA GLU A 36 -12.74 0.60 0.51
C GLU A 36 -11.73 0.35 -0.60
N TYR A 37 -10.90 1.35 -0.85
CA TYR A 37 -9.80 1.27 -1.79
C TYR A 37 -8.69 2.23 -1.39
N SER A 38 -7.54 1.67 -1.04
CA SER A 38 -6.34 2.44 -0.78
C SER A 38 -5.26 2.12 -1.80
N ILE A 39 -4.37 3.08 -1.97
CA ILE A 39 -3.11 2.93 -2.69
C ILE A 39 -2.02 3.46 -1.78
N THR A 40 -1.00 2.65 -1.55
CA THR A 40 0.24 3.09 -0.90
C THR A 40 1.35 3.00 -1.92
N SER A 41 2.25 3.96 -1.89
CA SER A 41 3.51 3.87 -2.62
C SER A 41 4.71 4.13 -1.73
N ILE A 42 5.80 3.44 -2.05
CA ILE A 42 7.13 3.73 -1.53
C ILE A 42 8.03 4.16 -2.69
N THR A 43 8.82 5.19 -2.46
CA THR A 43 9.64 5.79 -3.52
C THR A 43 11.09 5.89 -3.09
N PHE A 44 11.97 5.34 -3.92
CA PHE A 44 13.42 5.34 -3.72
C PHE A 44 14.11 6.12 -4.83
N LYS A 45 15.23 6.78 -4.52
CA LYS A 45 16.17 7.18 -5.58
C LYS A 45 16.70 5.91 -6.25
N LYS A 46 16.71 5.86 -7.59
CA LYS A 46 17.07 4.65 -8.34
C LYS A 46 18.44 4.11 -7.96
N SER A 47 19.45 4.97 -7.86
CA SER A 47 20.83 4.57 -7.52
C SER A 47 20.87 3.89 -6.15
N TYR A 48 20.30 4.53 -5.12
CA TYR A 48 20.17 3.96 -3.79
C TYR A 48 19.48 2.59 -3.81
N TYR A 49 18.33 2.50 -4.51
CA TYR A 49 17.57 1.27 -4.58
C TYR A 49 18.40 0.11 -5.19
N GLN A 50 19.01 0.34 -6.35
CA GLN A 50 19.74 -0.70 -7.09
C GLN A 50 21.07 -1.07 -6.43
N GLU A 51 21.78 -0.11 -5.85
CA GLU A 51 23.15 -0.32 -5.37
C GLU A 51 23.20 -0.72 -3.89
N ILE A 52 22.19 -0.33 -3.10
CA ILE A 52 22.18 -0.48 -1.64
C ILE A 52 20.98 -1.30 -1.18
N PHE A 53 19.75 -0.85 -1.44
CA PHE A 53 18.56 -1.49 -0.86
C PHE A 53 18.39 -2.94 -1.30
N GLU A 54 18.54 -3.21 -2.61
CA GLU A 54 18.49 -4.57 -3.18
C GLU A 54 19.46 -5.53 -2.47
N LYS A 55 20.68 -5.08 -2.17
CA LYS A 55 21.68 -5.90 -1.46
C LYS A 55 21.31 -6.14 -0.01
N LYS A 56 20.95 -5.08 0.73
CA LYS A 56 20.49 -5.23 2.13
C LYS A 56 19.28 -6.16 2.22
N TRP A 57 18.37 -6.08 1.26
CA TRP A 57 17.21 -6.96 1.17
C TRP A 57 17.60 -8.43 0.92
N ALA A 58 18.51 -8.67 -0.04
CA ALA A 58 19.03 -9.99 -0.32
C ALA A 58 19.72 -10.64 0.90
N GLU A 59 20.52 -9.84 1.63
CA GLU A 59 21.19 -10.27 2.87
C GLU A 59 20.17 -10.65 3.95
N PHE A 60 19.14 -9.81 4.15
CA PHE A 60 18.04 -10.09 5.07
C PHE A 60 17.33 -11.40 4.72
N ARG A 61 16.96 -11.61 3.45
CA ARG A 61 16.32 -12.86 3.01
C ARG A 61 17.20 -14.08 3.24
N THR A 62 18.49 -13.97 2.90
CA THR A 62 19.47 -15.06 3.07
C THR A 62 19.59 -15.47 4.53
N LYS A 63 19.62 -14.50 5.45
CA LYS A 63 19.71 -14.76 6.90
C LYS A 63 18.54 -15.58 7.44
N TYR A 64 17.35 -15.38 6.90
CA TYR A 64 16.14 -16.10 7.32
C TYR A 64 15.74 -17.26 6.41
N ASP A 65 16.64 -17.67 5.50
CA ASP A 65 16.40 -18.77 4.56
C ASP A 65 15.15 -18.52 3.69
N MET A 66 14.85 -17.26 3.37
CA MET A 66 13.66 -16.89 2.58
C MET A 66 14.01 -16.90 1.09
N ASP A 67 13.85 -18.09 0.51
CA ASP A 67 14.17 -18.48 -0.87
C ASP A 67 13.90 -17.38 -1.91
N GLY A 68 14.86 -17.13 -2.79
CA GLY A 68 14.90 -15.95 -3.69
C GLY A 68 13.82 -15.95 -4.78
N ASP A 69 13.22 -17.10 -5.04
CA ASP A 69 12.37 -17.39 -6.18
C ASP A 69 10.89 -17.02 -5.95
N LYS A 70 10.53 -16.65 -4.72
CA LYS A 70 9.14 -16.42 -4.31
C LYS A 70 8.99 -15.11 -3.57
N ALA A 71 7.97 -14.34 -3.96
CA ALA A 71 7.56 -13.17 -3.23
C ALA A 71 7.21 -13.50 -1.76
N MET A 72 7.68 -12.69 -0.83
CA MET A 72 7.36 -12.76 0.59
C MET A 72 6.05 -12.06 0.87
N HIS A 73 5.04 -12.84 1.27
CA HIS A 73 3.78 -12.30 1.76
C HIS A 73 3.85 -12.12 3.28
N PHE A 74 4.13 -10.90 3.73
CA PHE A 74 4.28 -10.55 5.15
C PHE A 74 3.08 -10.94 6.01
N VAL A 75 1.88 -10.95 5.44
CA VAL A 75 0.67 -11.42 6.11
C VAL A 75 0.82 -12.87 6.60
N GLU A 76 1.49 -13.73 5.85
CA GLU A 76 1.72 -15.14 6.25
C GLU A 76 2.68 -15.23 7.44
N TYR A 77 3.74 -14.44 7.45
CA TYR A 77 4.68 -14.38 8.57
C TYR A 77 4.04 -13.76 9.82
N LYS A 78 3.21 -12.72 9.65
CA LYS A 78 2.46 -12.09 10.74
C LYS A 78 1.50 -13.06 11.41
N LYS A 79 0.88 -14.00 10.66
CA LYS A 79 -0.01 -15.03 11.24
C LYS A 79 0.71 -15.90 12.27
N LEU A 80 2.01 -16.18 12.07
CA LEU A 80 2.82 -17.02 12.96
C LEU A 80 3.04 -16.42 14.35
N ILE A 81 2.75 -15.12 14.54
CA ILE A 81 2.76 -14.49 15.86
C ILE A 81 1.73 -15.18 16.77
N SER A 82 0.54 -15.50 16.24
CA SER A 82 -0.50 -16.24 16.95
C SER A 82 -0.15 -17.72 17.04
N ILE A 83 -0.20 -18.27 18.26
CA ILE A 83 0.13 -19.67 18.55
C ILE A 83 -0.76 -20.63 17.73
N ASP A 84 -2.04 -20.31 17.54
CA ASP A 84 -3.00 -21.15 16.81
C ASP A 84 -2.65 -21.36 15.33
N ASN A 85 -1.85 -20.45 14.76
CA ASN A 85 -1.40 -20.50 13.36
C ASN A 85 -0.03 -21.15 13.19
N ARG A 86 0.66 -21.54 14.29
CA ARG A 86 1.99 -22.18 14.26
C ARG A 86 1.89 -23.67 13.94
N LYS A 87 1.43 -23.97 12.72
CA LYS A 87 1.30 -25.34 12.22
C LYS A 87 2.42 -25.64 11.21
N PRO A 88 2.94 -26.87 11.13
CA PRO A 88 3.97 -27.24 10.16
C PRO A 88 3.61 -26.92 8.69
N GLU A 89 2.31 -26.90 8.37
CA GLU A 89 1.80 -26.61 7.02
C GLU A 89 1.70 -25.09 6.74
N SER A 90 1.84 -24.24 7.75
CA SER A 90 1.76 -22.79 7.60
C SER A 90 2.96 -22.25 6.80
N ILE A 91 2.68 -21.32 5.89
CA ILE A 91 3.71 -20.67 5.07
C ILE A 91 4.74 -19.99 5.99
N GLY A 92 6.02 -20.23 5.73
CA GLY A 92 7.12 -19.65 6.50
C GLY A 92 7.42 -20.36 7.83
N PHE A 93 6.57 -21.28 8.32
CA PHE A 93 6.76 -21.94 9.63
C PHE A 93 8.14 -22.58 9.77
N SER A 94 8.56 -23.36 8.77
CA SER A 94 9.83 -24.07 8.77
C SER A 94 11.05 -23.15 8.90
N LYS A 95 10.93 -21.89 8.45
CA LYS A 95 12.00 -20.89 8.53
C LYS A 95 12.30 -20.44 9.96
N PHE A 96 11.34 -20.64 10.88
CA PHE A 96 11.48 -20.29 12.29
C PHE A 96 11.68 -21.51 13.20
N VAL A 97 11.93 -22.70 12.65
CA VAL A 97 12.25 -23.89 13.45
C VAL A 97 13.74 -23.90 13.82
N VAL A 98 14.03 -24.10 15.10
CA VAL A 98 15.38 -24.27 15.66
C VAL A 98 15.38 -25.52 16.53
N ASN A 99 16.31 -26.45 16.27
CA ASN A 99 16.41 -27.73 17.00
C ASN A 99 15.09 -28.54 17.06
N GLY A 100 14.31 -28.52 15.97
CA GLY A 100 13.06 -29.26 15.85
C GLY A 100 11.82 -28.58 16.45
N SER A 101 11.96 -27.41 17.07
CA SER A 101 10.87 -26.64 17.68
C SER A 101 10.74 -25.25 17.07
N PHE A 102 9.52 -24.72 17.01
CA PHE A 102 9.28 -23.34 16.58
C PHE A 102 9.94 -22.36 17.56
N SER A 103 10.74 -21.43 17.03
CA SER A 103 11.45 -20.40 17.79
C SER A 103 10.76 -19.05 17.63
N GLU A 104 10.02 -18.65 18.67
CA GLU A 104 9.43 -17.32 18.75
C GLU A 104 10.51 -16.22 18.74
N GLU A 105 11.64 -16.45 19.42
CA GLU A 105 12.78 -15.54 19.42
C GLU A 105 13.35 -15.29 18.02
N LYS A 106 13.40 -16.32 17.17
CA LYS A 106 13.82 -16.16 15.77
C LYS A 106 12.80 -15.32 14.98
N LEU A 107 11.50 -15.50 15.22
CA LEU A 107 10.43 -14.70 14.60
C LEU A 107 10.48 -13.23 15.07
N LYS A 108 10.69 -12.98 16.36
CA LYS A 108 10.88 -11.63 16.89
C LYS A 108 12.10 -10.96 16.29
N SER A 109 13.22 -11.68 16.21
CA SER A 109 14.45 -11.18 15.57
C SER A 109 14.19 -10.78 14.12
N PHE A 110 13.46 -11.61 13.36
CA PHE A 110 13.06 -11.30 11.98
C PHE A 110 12.32 -9.97 11.87
N PHE A 111 11.31 -9.74 12.71
CA PHE A 111 10.55 -8.49 12.65
C PHE A 111 11.32 -7.28 13.20
N LYS A 112 12.21 -7.47 14.19
CA LYS A 112 13.10 -6.40 14.69
C LYS A 112 14.08 -5.95 13.61
N GLU A 113 14.72 -6.90 12.95
CA GLU A 113 15.68 -6.60 11.87
C GLU A 113 14.99 -6.05 10.63
N LEU A 114 13.78 -6.52 10.30
CA LEU A 114 12.95 -5.91 9.26
C LEU A 114 12.66 -4.45 9.58
N ARG A 115 12.24 -4.17 10.82
CA ARG A 115 11.96 -2.82 11.31
C ARG A 115 13.20 -1.93 11.18
N GLU A 116 14.36 -2.40 11.62
CA GLU A 116 15.64 -1.68 11.51
C GLU A 116 16.02 -1.41 10.05
N LEU A 117 15.94 -2.43 9.19
CA LEU A 117 16.19 -2.29 7.76
C LEU A 117 15.30 -1.23 7.12
N LEU A 118 14.01 -1.22 7.45
CA LEU A 118 13.09 -0.20 6.96
C LEU A 118 13.46 1.18 7.51
N ALA A 119 13.72 1.31 8.81
CA ALA A 119 14.10 2.58 9.43
C ALA A 119 15.32 3.22 8.74
N GLU A 120 16.38 2.44 8.52
CA GLU A 120 17.61 2.90 7.86
C GLU A 120 17.47 3.18 6.36
N SER A 121 16.38 2.75 5.73
CA SER A 121 16.27 2.80 4.28
C SER A 121 15.80 4.17 3.76
N GLU A 122 16.43 4.65 2.70
CA GLU A 122 16.13 5.93 2.05
C GLU A 122 14.94 5.81 1.08
N PHE A 123 13.74 5.74 1.63
CA PHE A 123 12.48 5.88 0.89
C PHE A 123 11.50 6.76 1.64
N PHE A 124 10.55 7.32 0.89
CA PHE A 124 9.37 7.97 1.44
C PHE A 124 8.09 7.24 1.04
N ILE A 125 7.05 7.45 1.84
CA ILE A 125 5.73 6.85 1.69
C ILE A 125 4.74 7.93 1.24
N VAL A 126 3.89 7.58 0.28
CA VAL A 126 2.65 8.32 -0.03
C VAL A 126 1.49 7.37 0.15
N HIS A 127 0.45 7.81 0.86
CA HIS A 127 -0.74 7.01 1.11
C HIS A 127 -2.00 7.74 0.66
N THR A 128 -2.92 7.01 0.05
CA THR A 128 -4.25 7.52 -0.34
C THR A 128 -5.29 6.47 -0.02
N ASP A 129 -6.30 6.82 0.76
CA ASP A 129 -7.38 5.93 1.14
C ASP A 129 -8.74 6.57 0.84
N TYR A 130 -9.56 5.83 0.12
CA TYR A 130 -10.94 6.16 -0.16
C TYR A 130 -11.84 5.07 0.41
N TYR A 131 -12.82 5.48 1.20
CA TYR A 131 -13.89 4.61 1.67
C TYR A 131 -15.22 5.27 1.32
N TRP A 132 -16.02 4.53 0.56
CA TRP A 132 -17.30 5.00 0.06
C TRP A 132 -18.44 4.29 0.79
N GLU A 133 -19.27 5.03 1.53
CA GLU A 133 -20.53 4.51 2.07
C GLU A 133 -21.53 4.25 0.93
N LYS A 134 -21.81 2.97 0.63
CA LYS A 134 -22.82 2.58 -0.36
C LYS A 134 -24.22 2.86 0.18
N GLN A 135 -24.91 3.81 -0.44
CA GLN A 135 -26.34 4.01 -0.20
C GLN A 135 -27.20 3.04 -1.02
N GLN A 136 -28.31 2.60 -0.43
CA GLN A 136 -29.36 1.89 -1.15
C GLN A 136 -30.22 2.90 -1.92
N PHE A 137 -29.92 3.13 -3.20
CA PHE A 137 -30.68 4.06 -4.04
C PHE A 137 -32.08 3.55 -4.45
N LEU A 138 -32.45 2.31 -4.08
CA LEU A 138 -33.77 1.73 -4.42
C LEU A 138 -34.41 1.11 -3.18
N THR A 139 -35.51 1.73 -2.71
CA THR A 139 -36.46 1.05 -1.82
C THR A 139 -37.01 -0.18 -2.53
N LYS A 140 -36.97 -1.37 -1.90
CA LYS A 140 -37.62 -2.58 -2.43
C LYS A 140 -39.05 -2.23 -2.85
N ARG A 141 -39.34 -2.19 -4.16
CA ARG A 141 -40.71 -1.97 -4.63
C ARG A 141 -41.56 -3.19 -4.22
N PRO A 142 -42.82 -3.00 -3.77
CA PRO A 142 -43.63 -4.04 -3.15
C PRO A 142 -44.05 -5.20 -4.08
N LYS A 143 -43.72 -5.14 -5.37
CA LYS A 143 -44.03 -6.18 -6.39
C LYS A 143 -42.83 -6.56 -7.23
N PHE A 144 -41.69 -6.87 -6.60
CA PHE A 144 -40.54 -7.45 -7.32
C PHE A 144 -40.53 -8.97 -7.17
N ASN A 145 -40.62 -9.68 -8.30
CA ASN A 145 -40.38 -11.12 -8.33
C ASN A 145 -38.94 -11.40 -7.90
N THR A 146 -38.78 -12.13 -6.79
CA THR A 146 -37.50 -12.51 -6.16
C THR A 146 -36.51 -13.20 -7.11
N HIS A 147 -36.98 -13.71 -8.25
CA HIS A 147 -36.17 -14.41 -9.25
C HIS A 147 -35.36 -13.49 -10.17
N GLN A 148 -35.64 -12.18 -10.21
CA GLN A 148 -34.90 -11.22 -11.05
C GLN A 148 -33.64 -10.63 -10.36
N LEU A 149 -33.49 -10.82 -9.04
CA LEU A 149 -32.35 -10.30 -8.27
C LEU A 149 -31.17 -11.28 -8.15
N LYS A 150 -31.23 -12.47 -8.76
CA LYS A 150 -30.10 -13.42 -8.76
C LYS A 150 -28.84 -12.89 -9.48
N LYS A 151 -28.96 -11.78 -10.23
CA LYS A 151 -27.86 -10.96 -10.73
C LYS A 151 -27.95 -9.53 -10.19
N ALA A 152 -28.00 -9.35 -8.88
CA ALA A 152 -27.59 -8.09 -8.28
C ALA A 152 -26.07 -7.94 -8.52
N SER A 153 -25.67 -7.51 -9.71
CA SER A 153 -24.27 -7.16 -9.93
C SER A 153 -23.92 -6.06 -8.95
N ARG A 154 -22.85 -6.24 -8.18
CA ARG A 154 -22.22 -5.24 -7.30
C ARG A 154 -21.74 -3.97 -8.03
N ASN A 155 -22.15 -3.78 -9.29
CA ASN A 155 -21.67 -2.74 -10.15
C ASN A 155 -22.43 -1.45 -9.82
N VAL A 156 -21.67 -0.41 -9.46
CA VAL A 156 -22.13 0.98 -9.51
C VAL A 156 -22.83 1.20 -10.86
N ALA A 157 -23.95 1.93 -10.87
CA ALA A 157 -24.67 2.15 -12.13
C ALA A 157 -23.68 2.73 -13.16
N PRO A 158 -23.59 2.19 -14.39
CA PRO A 158 -22.54 2.54 -15.36
C PRO A 158 -22.55 4.03 -15.79
N ARG A 159 -23.51 4.82 -15.31
CA ARG A 159 -23.65 6.27 -15.54
C ARG A 159 -23.24 7.13 -14.33
N LEU A 160 -22.90 6.53 -13.18
CA LEU A 160 -22.53 7.24 -11.96
C LEU A 160 -21.00 7.23 -11.77
N LEU A 161 -20.36 8.38 -12.04
CA LEU A 161 -18.97 8.77 -11.75
C LEU A 161 -17.84 7.76 -12.03
N ASN A 162 -16.59 8.23 -11.99
CA ASN A 162 -15.44 7.35 -12.18
C ASN A 162 -15.38 6.32 -11.03
N ALA A 163 -14.98 5.08 -11.35
CA ALA A 163 -14.83 4.02 -10.35
C ALA A 163 -13.85 4.43 -9.24
N VAL A 164 -14.04 3.94 -8.01
CA VAL A 164 -13.17 4.27 -6.86
C VAL A 164 -11.68 4.09 -7.17
N PRO A 165 -11.25 2.98 -7.81
CA PRO A 165 -9.83 2.80 -8.15
C PRO A 165 -9.27 3.93 -9.01
N TYR A 166 -10.06 4.43 -9.97
CA TYR A 166 -9.65 5.53 -10.82
C TYR A 166 -9.49 6.82 -10.02
N VAL A 167 -10.44 7.14 -9.15
CA VAL A 167 -10.43 8.37 -8.34
C VAL A 167 -9.27 8.34 -7.35
N ALA A 168 -9.09 7.22 -6.65
CA ALA A 168 -7.99 7.02 -5.72
C ALA A 168 -6.64 7.13 -6.42
N MET A 169 -6.46 6.51 -7.59
CA MET A 169 -5.21 6.59 -8.35
C MET A 169 -4.93 8.00 -8.87
N ARG A 170 -5.94 8.71 -9.37
CA ARG A 170 -5.80 10.13 -9.76
C ARG A 170 -5.26 10.97 -8.60
N LYS A 171 -5.83 10.78 -7.41
CA LYS A 171 -5.42 11.54 -6.23
C LYS A 171 -4.06 11.11 -5.71
N HIS A 172 -3.77 9.82 -5.76
CA HIS A 172 -2.47 9.29 -5.36
C HIS A 172 -1.34 9.83 -6.25
N LEU A 173 -1.55 9.90 -7.57
CA LEU A 173 -0.58 10.47 -8.50
C LEU A 173 -0.35 11.97 -8.25
N ASP A 174 -1.41 12.73 -7.95
CA ASP A 174 -1.31 14.13 -7.54
C ASP A 174 -0.39 14.29 -6.32
N SER A 175 -0.68 13.54 -5.25
CA SER A 175 0.11 13.54 -4.00
C SER A 175 1.55 13.06 -4.20
N LEU A 176 1.77 12.06 -5.05
CA LEU A 176 3.09 11.55 -5.40
C LEU A 176 3.93 12.61 -6.11
N MET A 177 3.37 13.27 -7.13
CA MET A 177 4.07 14.32 -7.87
C MET A 177 4.42 15.49 -6.94
N LEU A 178 3.49 15.93 -6.08
CA LEU A 178 3.79 16.95 -5.07
C LEU A 178 4.92 16.52 -4.12
N SER A 179 4.95 15.25 -3.72
CA SER A 179 5.98 14.71 -2.84
C SER A 179 7.37 14.59 -3.50
N LEU A 180 7.39 14.39 -4.82
CA LEU A 180 8.61 14.35 -5.64
C LEU A 180 9.15 15.75 -5.95
N LEU A 181 8.26 16.70 -6.21
CA LEU A 181 8.61 18.09 -6.50
C LEU A 181 9.03 18.86 -5.23
N LYS A 182 8.55 18.45 -4.06
CA LYS A 182 9.00 18.98 -2.77
C LYS A 182 10.42 18.50 -2.47
N ASN A 183 11.39 19.35 -2.71
CA ASN A 183 12.78 19.08 -2.37
C ASN A 183 13.02 19.36 -0.88
N GLU A 184 13.34 18.32 -0.10
CA GLU A 184 13.63 18.44 1.34
C GLU A 184 15.01 19.05 1.62
N GLU A 185 15.95 19.01 0.66
CA GLU A 185 17.31 19.54 0.83
C GLU A 185 17.39 21.07 0.66
N THR A 186 16.39 21.67 0.00
CA THR A 186 16.33 23.11 -0.21
C THR A 186 15.44 23.77 0.85
N ALA A 187 16.10 24.36 1.86
CA ALA A 187 15.68 25.38 2.83
C ALA A 187 14.17 25.66 3.11
N PRO A 188 13.78 26.04 4.34
CA PRO A 188 12.40 26.37 4.74
C PRO A 188 11.72 27.55 4.00
N ASN A 189 12.34 28.14 2.98
CA ASN A 189 11.92 29.38 2.31
C ASN A 189 11.60 29.22 0.81
N PHE A 190 11.52 28.01 0.26
CA PHE A 190 11.16 27.83 -1.15
C PHE A 190 9.65 27.61 -1.33
N TYR A 191 9.05 28.40 -2.22
CA TYR A 191 7.69 28.18 -2.69
C TYR A 191 7.70 27.30 -3.95
N LEU A 192 6.76 26.35 -4.04
CA LEU A 192 6.67 25.36 -5.11
C LEU A 192 6.46 25.98 -6.51
N ASP A 193 6.11 27.26 -6.57
CA ASP A 193 5.83 28.02 -7.79
C ASP A 193 7.05 28.75 -8.39
N GLU A 194 8.15 28.90 -7.65
CA GLU A 194 9.31 29.70 -8.10
C GLU A 194 10.51 28.86 -8.58
N GLU A 195 10.74 27.67 -8.02
CA GLU A 195 11.86 26.79 -8.42
C GLU A 195 11.45 25.30 -8.42
N LEU A 196 11.07 24.78 -9.59
CA LEU A 196 10.95 23.33 -9.78
C LEU A 196 12.36 22.73 -9.94
N PRO A 197 12.66 21.56 -9.33
CA PRO A 197 13.94 20.89 -9.52
C PRO A 197 14.18 20.61 -11.01
N ASN A 198 15.45 20.77 -11.45
CA ASN A 198 15.79 20.86 -12.87
C ASN A 198 15.26 19.69 -13.72
N ARG A 199 15.26 18.45 -13.19
CA ARG A 199 14.55 17.27 -13.73
C ARG A 199 14.32 16.20 -12.64
N VAL A 200 13.06 15.92 -12.33
CA VAL A 200 12.65 14.81 -11.46
C VAL A 200 11.71 13.91 -12.24
N TYR A 201 11.96 12.61 -12.22
CA TYR A 201 11.10 11.64 -12.88
C TYR A 201 11.04 10.32 -12.11
N THR A 202 9.90 9.65 -12.17
CA THR A 202 9.67 8.38 -11.49
C THR A 202 9.12 7.32 -12.44
N LYS A 203 9.59 6.09 -12.25
CA LYS A 203 9.08 4.90 -12.91
C LYS A 203 8.18 4.13 -11.94
N LEU A 204 6.90 4.07 -12.24
CA LEU A 204 5.90 3.41 -11.40
C LEU A 204 5.94 1.89 -11.63
N ARG A 205 5.88 1.14 -10.54
CA ARG A 205 5.93 -0.33 -10.47
C ARG A 205 4.78 -0.80 -9.61
N PHE A 206 3.74 -1.32 -10.24
CA PHE A 206 2.52 -1.72 -9.54
C PHE A 206 2.49 -3.25 -9.39
N ASP A 207 2.28 -3.77 -8.17
CA ASP A 207 2.14 -5.22 -7.95
C ASP A 207 0.91 -5.77 -8.67
N ALA A 208 1.10 -6.60 -9.69
CA ALA A 208 0.04 -7.17 -10.51
C ALA A 208 -0.18 -8.65 -10.21
N ASP A 209 -1.23 -8.95 -9.44
CA ASP A 209 -1.66 -10.34 -9.26
C ASP A 209 -2.20 -10.90 -10.60
N GLY A 210 -1.51 -11.92 -11.13
CA GLY A 210 -1.49 -12.33 -12.54
C GLY A 210 -2.82 -12.75 -13.17
N LYS A 211 -3.93 -12.80 -12.40
CA LYS A 211 -5.28 -13.12 -12.92
C LYS A 211 -6.13 -11.88 -13.22
N GLN A 212 -5.68 -10.67 -12.89
CA GLN A 212 -6.46 -9.43 -12.97
C GLN A 212 -5.82 -8.33 -13.85
N PHE A 213 -4.93 -8.69 -14.77
CA PHE A 213 -4.23 -7.73 -15.63
C PHE A 213 -5.19 -6.84 -16.46
N ASP A 214 -6.35 -7.38 -16.85
CA ASP A 214 -7.44 -6.67 -17.56
C ASP A 214 -8.34 -5.86 -16.61
N ALA A 215 -8.43 -6.24 -15.33
CA ALA A 215 -9.28 -5.59 -14.33
C ALA A 215 -8.73 -4.25 -13.82
N ARG A 216 -7.52 -3.86 -14.25
CA ARG A 216 -6.84 -2.61 -13.85
C ARG A 216 -6.92 -1.50 -14.90
N THR A 217 -7.91 -1.59 -15.78
CA THR A 217 -8.22 -0.55 -16.77
C THR A 217 -8.40 0.82 -16.11
N ASP A 218 -8.99 0.88 -14.92
CA ASP A 218 -9.17 2.13 -14.17
C ASP A 218 -7.86 2.79 -13.75
N LEU A 219 -6.88 2.02 -13.29
CA LEU A 219 -5.55 2.53 -12.90
C LEU A 219 -4.77 3.04 -14.11
N LYS A 220 -4.78 2.27 -15.21
CA LYS A 220 -4.17 2.67 -16.49
C LYS A 220 -4.81 3.95 -17.02
N ARG A 221 -6.14 4.04 -16.96
CA ARG A 221 -6.91 5.21 -17.38
C ARG A 221 -6.60 6.42 -16.50
N ALA A 222 -6.47 6.25 -15.18
CA ALA A 222 -6.10 7.31 -14.26
C ALA A 222 -4.69 7.85 -14.53
N TYR A 223 -3.73 6.97 -14.78
CA TYR A 223 -2.37 7.34 -15.18
C TYR A 223 -2.38 8.11 -16.51
N ASN A 224 -2.98 7.55 -17.55
CA ASN A 224 -3.06 8.18 -18.87
C ASN A 224 -3.77 9.54 -18.83
N HIS A 225 -4.84 9.66 -18.06
CA HIS A 225 -5.51 10.95 -17.85
C HIS A 225 -4.55 11.95 -17.22
N THR A 226 -3.81 11.55 -16.19
CA THR A 226 -2.90 12.44 -15.45
C THR A 226 -1.77 12.97 -16.32
N ILE A 227 -1.15 12.13 -17.14
CA ILE A 227 -0.11 12.59 -18.06
C ILE A 227 -0.66 13.42 -19.24
N THR A 228 -1.96 13.31 -19.56
CA THR A 228 -2.59 14.01 -20.71
C THR A 228 -3.26 15.33 -20.31
N ILE A 229 -3.74 15.45 -19.08
CA ILE A 229 -4.56 16.60 -18.62
C ILE A 229 -3.96 17.27 -17.39
N GLY A 230 -3.04 16.61 -16.68
CA GLY A 230 -2.56 17.02 -15.37
C GLY A 230 -3.43 16.49 -14.23
N SER A 231 -3.06 16.80 -13.00
CA SER A 231 -3.80 16.48 -11.78
C SER A 231 -4.48 17.73 -11.20
N ASP A 232 -4.95 17.66 -9.95
CA ASP A 232 -5.57 18.80 -9.28
C ASP A 232 -4.57 19.96 -9.07
N ASN A 233 -3.30 19.62 -8.77
CA ASN A 233 -2.26 20.59 -8.42
C ASN A 233 -1.10 20.65 -9.43
N VAL A 234 -0.98 19.67 -10.33
CA VAL A 234 0.15 19.58 -11.27
C VAL A 234 -0.35 19.66 -12.71
N ARG A 235 0.23 20.58 -13.49
CA ARG A 235 -0.13 20.76 -14.91
C ARG A 235 0.31 19.56 -15.74
N GLU A 236 -0.38 19.33 -16.86
CA GLU A 236 -0.09 18.26 -17.83
C GLU A 236 1.40 18.15 -18.19
N LYS A 237 2.03 19.25 -18.63
CA LYS A 237 3.46 19.26 -18.96
C LYS A 237 4.33 18.69 -17.84
N THR A 238 4.19 19.20 -16.63
CA THR A 238 4.95 18.73 -15.46
C THR A 238 4.60 17.30 -15.09
N ALA A 239 3.31 16.91 -15.18
CA ALA A 239 2.89 15.53 -14.92
C ALA A 239 3.52 14.55 -15.91
N SER A 240 3.60 14.91 -17.20
CA SER A 240 4.24 14.10 -18.24
C SER A 240 5.76 14.02 -18.08
N GLU A 241 6.40 15.06 -17.53
CA GLU A 241 7.83 15.08 -17.22
C GLU A 241 8.18 14.24 -15.98
N VAL A 242 7.34 14.31 -14.94
CA VAL A 242 7.56 13.58 -13.67
C VAL A 242 7.18 12.10 -13.78
N LEU A 243 6.10 11.76 -14.48
CA LEU A 243 5.59 10.39 -14.55
C LEU A 243 6.07 9.68 -15.82
N ASP A 244 7.27 9.13 -15.80
CA ASP A 244 7.94 8.54 -16.97
C ASP A 244 7.21 7.30 -17.53
N GLU A 245 6.91 6.32 -16.66
CA GLU A 245 6.18 5.11 -17.06
C GLU A 245 5.40 4.49 -15.91
N ILE A 246 4.39 3.67 -16.26
CA ILE A 246 3.77 2.71 -15.36
C ILE A 246 3.92 1.29 -15.88
N ARG A 247 4.51 0.42 -15.06
CA ARG A 247 4.64 -1.01 -15.34
C ARG A 247 3.92 -1.83 -14.28
N PHE A 248 3.18 -2.84 -14.73
CA PHE A 248 2.54 -3.83 -13.89
C PHE A 248 3.46 -5.04 -13.79
N ILE A 249 3.97 -5.28 -12.60
CA ILE A 249 4.99 -6.29 -12.31
C ILE A 249 4.30 -7.56 -11.86
N ARG A 250 4.64 -8.69 -12.47
CA ARG A 250 4.08 -9.99 -12.09
C ARG A 250 4.82 -10.55 -10.89
N LYS A 251 4.17 -11.46 -10.16
CA LYS A 251 4.75 -12.12 -8.98
C LYS A 251 6.05 -12.85 -9.30
N GLU A 252 6.18 -13.40 -10.50
CA GLU A 252 7.40 -14.09 -10.93
C GLU A 252 8.58 -13.14 -11.16
N GLU A 253 8.32 -11.84 -11.30
CA GLU A 253 9.35 -10.81 -11.48
C GLU A 253 9.79 -10.20 -10.13
N VAL A 254 9.17 -10.65 -9.02
CA VAL A 254 9.50 -10.23 -7.65
C VAL A 254 10.39 -11.30 -7.02
N GLY A 255 11.66 -10.98 -6.82
CA GLY A 255 12.63 -11.93 -6.28
C GLY A 255 14.06 -11.71 -6.76
N HIS A 256 14.99 -12.35 -6.06
CA HIS A 256 16.44 -12.05 -6.05
C HIS A 256 17.12 -12.09 -7.43
N ASP A 257 16.60 -12.87 -8.38
CA ASP A 257 17.30 -13.15 -9.64
C ASP A 257 16.96 -12.17 -10.78
N PHE A 258 16.05 -11.23 -10.56
CA PHE A 258 15.75 -10.15 -11.51
C PHE A 258 16.55 -8.88 -11.19
N VAL A 259 16.83 -8.08 -12.22
CA VAL A 259 17.51 -6.79 -12.06
C VAL A 259 16.64 -5.66 -12.64
N PRO A 260 16.04 -4.80 -11.79
CA PRO A 260 15.90 -4.96 -10.33
C PRO A 260 15.00 -6.14 -9.94
N SER A 261 15.12 -6.61 -8.69
CA SER A 261 14.33 -7.73 -8.15
C SER A 261 12.88 -7.35 -7.88
N HIS A 262 12.58 -6.05 -7.94
CA HIS A 262 11.30 -5.47 -7.56
C HIS A 262 10.88 -5.78 -6.11
N CYS A 263 11.83 -6.04 -5.21
CA CYS A 263 11.57 -6.27 -3.79
C CYS A 263 10.81 -5.15 -3.07
N GLY A 264 10.84 -3.92 -3.61
CA GLY A 264 9.98 -2.84 -3.13
C GLY A 264 8.48 -3.20 -3.14
N LEU A 265 8.04 -4.15 -3.97
CA LEU A 265 6.67 -4.65 -3.96
C LEU A 265 6.32 -5.45 -2.71
N GLU A 266 7.27 -6.19 -2.15
CA GLU A 266 7.06 -6.94 -0.89
C GLU A 266 6.87 -5.97 0.27
N ILE A 267 7.66 -4.91 0.30
CA ILE A 267 7.59 -3.88 1.34
C ILE A 267 6.29 -3.09 1.24
N VAL A 268 5.92 -2.63 0.03
CA VAL A 268 4.72 -1.81 -0.14
C VAL A 268 3.44 -2.62 0.10
N ASP A 269 3.39 -3.92 -0.19
CA ASP A 269 2.26 -4.82 0.17
C ASP A 269 2.02 -4.80 1.70
N MET A 270 3.08 -5.04 2.47
CA MET A 270 3.02 -4.99 3.93
C MET A 270 2.55 -3.62 4.43
N LEU A 271 3.22 -2.55 3.98
CA LEU A 271 2.92 -1.19 4.43
C LEU A 271 1.51 -0.77 4.01
N CYS A 272 1.06 -1.16 2.81
CA CYS A 272 -0.28 -0.85 2.33
C CYS A 272 -1.33 -1.46 3.25
N SER A 273 -1.22 -2.74 3.59
CA SER A 273 -2.15 -3.38 4.53
C SER A 273 -2.12 -2.75 5.93
N MET A 274 -0.94 -2.41 6.46
CA MET A 274 -0.78 -1.83 7.79
C MET A 274 -1.39 -0.43 7.88
N ILE A 275 -0.97 0.46 6.98
CA ILE A 275 -1.42 1.85 6.94
C ILE A 275 -2.93 1.90 6.71
N SER A 276 -3.43 1.13 5.75
CA SER A 276 -4.87 1.10 5.42
C SER A 276 -5.72 0.56 6.57
N GLY A 277 -5.20 -0.37 7.37
CA GLY A 277 -5.90 -0.82 8.58
C GLY A 277 -6.01 0.30 9.61
N GLU A 278 -4.93 1.04 9.81
CA GLU A 278 -4.87 2.11 10.80
C GLU A 278 -5.73 3.33 10.41
N THR A 279 -5.61 3.81 9.17
CA THR A 279 -6.36 4.97 8.68
C THR A 279 -7.87 4.70 8.74
N ARG A 280 -8.30 3.52 8.31
CA ARG A 280 -9.71 3.11 8.36
C ARG A 280 -10.21 2.92 9.77
N LEU A 281 -9.42 2.35 10.69
CA LEU A 281 -9.81 2.23 12.08
C LEU A 281 -10.14 3.61 12.68
N LYS A 282 -9.27 4.59 12.45
CA LYS A 282 -9.45 5.97 12.92
C LYS A 282 -10.74 6.57 12.37
N GLU A 283 -10.99 6.42 11.06
CA GLU A 283 -12.18 6.98 10.43
C GLU A 283 -13.47 6.24 10.83
N TYR A 284 -13.44 4.91 10.95
CA TYR A 284 -14.58 4.11 11.41
C TYR A 284 -14.99 4.45 12.84
N LYS A 285 -14.03 4.69 13.73
CA LYS A 285 -14.31 5.21 15.08
C LYS A 285 -14.91 6.61 15.02
N LYS A 286 -14.34 7.51 14.21
CA LYS A 286 -14.80 8.90 14.06
C LYS A 286 -16.25 9.00 13.55
N ILE A 287 -16.66 8.13 12.63
CA ILE A 287 -18.05 8.10 12.11
C ILE A 287 -18.99 7.24 12.97
N GLY A 288 -18.49 6.63 14.06
CA GLY A 288 -19.27 5.78 14.95
C GLY A 288 -19.71 4.45 14.32
N ALA A 289 -18.96 3.93 13.34
CA ALA A 289 -19.12 2.58 12.80
C ALA A 289 -18.44 1.53 13.71
N ILE A 290 -17.39 1.93 14.43
CA ILE A 290 -16.82 1.10 15.51
C ILE A 290 -17.11 1.78 16.84
N GLY A 291 -17.69 1.02 17.76
CA GLY A 291 -18.00 1.49 19.11
C GLY A 291 -16.73 1.86 19.89
N THR A 292 -16.85 2.78 20.84
CA THR A 292 -15.73 3.17 21.72
C THR A 292 -15.23 2.03 22.60
N ASP A 293 -16.08 1.04 22.87
CA ASP A 293 -15.79 -0.12 23.73
C ASP A 293 -15.26 -1.32 22.93
N ASP A 294 -14.94 -1.14 21.65
CA ASP A 294 -14.32 -2.17 20.80
C ASP A 294 -12.86 -2.42 21.23
N ASP A 295 -12.41 -3.67 21.12
CA ASP A 295 -11.07 -4.11 21.53
C ASP A 295 -9.95 -3.62 20.59
N LEU A 296 -10.30 -3.08 19.42
CA LEU A 296 -9.32 -2.49 18.50
C LEU A 296 -8.88 -1.11 18.96
N ASN A 297 -7.58 -0.91 19.08
CA ASN A 297 -6.94 0.33 19.51
C ASN A 297 -6.03 0.92 18.43
N GLU A 298 -5.72 2.21 18.59
CA GLU A 298 -4.78 2.89 17.70
C GLU A 298 -3.42 2.19 17.76
N GLY A 299 -2.85 1.86 16.60
CA GLY A 299 -1.58 1.16 16.49
C GLY A 299 -1.69 -0.36 16.35
N ASP A 300 -2.86 -0.98 16.52
CA ASP A 300 -3.02 -2.45 16.37
C ASP A 300 -2.70 -2.94 14.96
N PHE A 301 -2.82 -2.07 13.95
CA PHE A 301 -2.49 -2.39 12.57
C PHE A 301 -1.04 -2.05 12.21
N LEU A 302 -0.44 -1.09 12.92
CA LEU A 302 0.94 -0.63 12.69
C LEU A 302 1.98 -1.38 13.53
N ASN A 303 1.58 -1.94 14.67
CA ASN A 303 2.50 -2.60 15.58
C ASN A 303 2.28 -4.12 15.56
N LEU A 304 3.32 -4.87 15.90
CA LEU A 304 3.25 -6.31 16.05
C LEU A 304 3.34 -6.65 17.53
N LYS A 305 2.21 -7.06 18.11
CA LYS A 305 2.11 -7.49 19.50
C LYS A 305 2.24 -9.02 19.61
N PHE A 306 3.22 -9.48 20.37
CA PHE A 306 3.46 -10.89 20.64
C PHE A 306 2.66 -11.39 21.85
N PRO A 307 2.47 -12.72 22.00
CA PRO A 307 1.72 -13.29 23.13
C PRO A 307 2.30 -12.98 24.52
N ASP A 308 3.58 -12.65 24.59
CA ASP A 308 4.28 -12.26 25.82
C ASP A 308 4.27 -10.74 26.08
N ASP A 309 3.36 -10.03 25.42
CA ASP A 309 3.18 -8.58 25.45
C ASP A 309 4.36 -7.76 24.87
N GLU A 310 5.36 -8.40 24.25
CA GLU A 310 6.38 -7.68 23.50
C GLU A 310 5.77 -7.01 22.27
N VAL A 311 6.11 -5.73 22.05
CA VAL A 311 5.61 -4.93 20.92
C VAL A 311 6.77 -4.51 20.03
N ILE A 312 6.70 -4.86 18.74
CA ILE A 312 7.59 -4.34 17.70
C ILE A 312 6.85 -3.22 16.97
N GLU A 313 7.34 -1.98 17.15
CA GLU A 313 6.67 -0.78 16.67
C GLU A 313 7.14 -0.36 15.27
N PHE A 314 6.23 -0.36 14.28
CA PHE A 314 6.48 0.28 12.97
C PHE A 314 5.84 1.66 12.86
N LYS A 315 4.97 2.04 13.81
CA LYS A 315 4.24 3.31 13.79
C LYS A 315 5.15 4.53 13.61
N SER A 316 6.27 4.59 14.33
CA SER A 316 7.22 5.70 14.23
C SER A 316 7.89 5.79 12.86
N ILE A 317 8.34 4.66 12.31
CA ILE A 317 8.97 4.59 10.97
C ILE A 317 7.98 5.03 9.89
N ILE A 318 6.75 4.54 9.97
CA ILE A 318 5.70 4.91 9.01
C ILE A 318 5.40 6.40 9.09
N ALA A 319 5.27 6.96 10.29
CA ALA A 319 5.03 8.38 10.48
C ALA A 319 6.21 9.24 9.97
N GLU A 320 7.44 8.83 10.26
CA GLU A 320 8.66 9.54 9.81
C GLU A 320 8.80 9.54 8.28
N LYS A 321 8.50 8.42 7.62
CA LYS A 321 8.68 8.28 6.17
C LYS A 321 7.48 8.76 5.35
N THR A 322 6.33 8.99 5.97
CA THR A 322 5.13 9.45 5.24
C THR A 322 5.25 10.93 4.89
N ARG A 323 5.41 11.22 3.60
CA ARG A 323 5.43 12.61 3.09
C ARG A 323 4.04 13.16 2.82
N TYR A 324 3.11 12.30 2.45
CA TYR A 324 1.76 12.71 2.10
C TYR A 324 0.76 11.61 2.42
N GLU A 325 -0.33 11.99 3.09
CA GLU A 325 -1.46 11.12 3.40
C GLU A 325 -2.75 11.79 2.93
N THR A 326 -3.58 11.06 2.18
CA THR A 326 -4.91 11.52 1.76
C THR A 326 -5.96 10.53 2.21
N ILE A 327 -6.91 11.00 3.01
CA ILE A 327 -8.02 10.18 3.50
C ILE A 327 -9.31 10.87 3.07
N SER A 328 -10.20 10.14 2.38
CA SER A 328 -11.45 10.70 1.85
C SER A 328 -12.64 9.78 2.12
N HIS A 329 -13.60 10.32 2.89
CA HIS A 329 -14.93 9.74 3.03
C HIS A 329 -15.84 10.26 1.91
N LEU A 330 -16.35 9.36 1.09
CA LEU A 330 -17.38 9.71 0.11
C LEU A 330 -18.74 9.19 0.58
N LYS A 331 -19.66 10.12 0.84
CA LYS A 331 -21.06 9.85 1.14
C LYS A 331 -21.91 10.30 -0.05
N TYR A 332 -22.29 9.36 -0.91
CA TYR A 332 -23.21 9.59 -2.03
C TYR A 332 -24.56 8.99 -1.75
#